data_AF-A0A7W7CN08-F1
#
_entry.id   AF-A0A7W7CN08-F1
#
_cell.length_a   1.000
_cell.length_b   1.000
_cell.length_c   1.000
_cell.angle_alpha   90.00
_cell.angle_beta   90.00
_cell.angle_gamma   90.00
#
_symmetry.space_group_name_H-M   'P 1'
#
loop_
_entity.id
_entity.type
_entity.pdbx_description
1 polymer ?
#
loop_
_entity_poly.entity_id
_entity_poly.type
_entity_poly.pdbx_seq_one_letter_code
_entity_poly.pdbx_strand_id
1 'polypeptide(L)'
;MTIPPPPALPPEPPVRDMTVGELRALVERRDVYRAKAVFELAARAAADDGAANALAALSRSELLQNDRLHGYVSLAWAAITGLLAAETPHARDTAYAAFADLPPGDREQFLTYLRVEAIEDAHPRL
;
A
#
# COMPACT_ATOMS: atom_id res chain seq x y z
N MET A 1 33.09 21.85 9.46
CA MET A 1 32.78 20.81 8.46
C MET A 1 31.45 21.19 7.83
N THR A 2 31.41 21.38 6.51
CA THR A 2 30.17 21.65 5.77
C THR A 2 29.54 20.32 5.35
N ILE A 3 28.30 20.08 5.75
CA ILE A 3 27.53 18.91 5.29
C ILE A 3 27.19 19.15 3.81
N PRO A 4 27.48 18.21 2.90
CA PRO A 4 27.11 18.36 1.49
C PRO A 4 25.57 18.48 1.38
N PRO A 5 25.06 19.29 0.43
CA PRO A 5 23.62 19.40 0.24
C PRO A 5 23.05 18.01 -0.10
N PRO A 6 21.84 17.69 0.38
CA PRO A 6 21.20 16.43 0.04
C PRO A 6 21.04 16.31 -1.48
N PRO A 7 21.11 15.08 -2.02
CA PRO A 7 20.94 14.85 -3.45
C PRO A 7 19.56 15.35 -3.91
N ALA A 8 19.52 15.99 -5.08
CA ALA A 8 18.28 16.41 -5.69
C ALA A 8 17.43 15.18 -6.05
N LEU A 9 16.16 15.20 -5.68
CA LEU A 9 15.22 14.18 -6.11
C LEU A 9 14.96 14.31 -7.62
N PRO A 10 14.68 13.20 -8.33
CA PRO A 10 14.15 13.27 -9.69
C PRO A 10 12.84 14.07 -9.72
N PRO A 11 12.37 14.52 -10.88
CA PRO A 11 11.06 15.16 -10.99
C PRO A 11 9.93 14.21 -10.54
N GLU A 12 8.92 14.77 -9.88
CA GLU A 12 7.76 14.01 -9.47
C GLU A 12 6.94 13.53 -10.68
N PRO A 13 6.62 12.23 -10.79
CA PRO A 13 5.78 11.72 -11.85
C PRO A 13 4.31 12.12 -11.63
N PRO A 14 3.53 12.31 -12.71
CA PRO A 14 2.11 12.68 -12.63
C PRO A 14 1.25 11.46 -12.27
N VAL A 15 1.34 10.96 -11.04
CA VAL A 15 0.72 9.69 -10.60
C VAL A 15 -0.79 9.62 -10.91
N ARG A 16 -1.50 10.74 -10.88
CA ARG A 16 -2.94 10.82 -11.19
C ARG A 16 -3.28 10.49 -12.64
N ASP A 17 -2.35 10.73 -13.56
CA ASP A 17 -2.55 10.50 -14.99
C ASP A 17 -1.94 9.15 -15.45
N MET A 18 -1.15 8.51 -14.58
CA MET A 18 -0.54 7.21 -14.86
C MET A 18 -1.57 6.08 -14.83
N THR A 19 -1.36 5.09 -15.68
CA THR A 19 -2.12 3.83 -15.68
C THR A 19 -1.80 2.97 -14.45
N VAL A 20 -2.68 2.03 -14.12
CA VAL A 20 -2.44 1.03 -13.06
C VAL A 20 -1.10 0.30 -13.27
N GLY A 21 -0.76 -0.05 -14.52
CA GLY A 21 0.50 -0.72 -14.86
C GLY A 21 1.73 0.15 -14.58
N GLU A 22 1.67 1.43 -14.91
CA GLU A 22 2.77 2.36 -14.64
C GLU A 22 2.93 2.64 -13.15
N LEU A 23 1.82 2.78 -12.41
CA LEU A 23 1.85 2.91 -10.95
C LEU A 23 2.48 1.67 -10.30
N ARG A 24 2.07 0.48 -10.73
CA ARG A 24 2.66 -0.79 -10.29
C ARG A 24 4.16 -0.84 -10.58
N ALA A 25 4.58 -0.40 -11.77
CA ALA A 25 5.99 -0.38 -12.17
C ALA A 25 6.84 0.54 -11.27
N LEU A 26 6.32 1.68 -10.80
CA LEU A 26 7.02 2.52 -9.81
C LEU A 26 7.30 1.75 -8.53
N VAL A 27 6.33 0.95 -8.08
CA VAL A 27 6.44 0.16 -6.87
C VAL A 27 7.47 -0.97 -7.03
N GLU A 28 7.35 -1.76 -8.08
CA GLU A 28 8.23 -2.90 -8.35
C GLU A 28 9.69 -2.49 -8.56
N ARG A 29 9.93 -1.30 -9.14
CA ARG A 29 11.27 -0.74 -9.35
C ARG A 29 11.88 -0.10 -8.10
N ARG A 30 11.17 -0.11 -6.96
CA ARG A 30 11.56 0.59 -5.72
C ARG A 30 11.84 2.08 -5.97
N ASP A 31 11.05 2.70 -6.84
CA ASP A 31 11.20 4.11 -7.16
C ASP A 31 11.03 4.97 -5.90
N VAL A 32 11.63 6.17 -5.89
CA VAL A 32 11.46 7.11 -4.78
C VAL A 32 10.00 7.51 -4.58
N TYR A 33 9.17 7.40 -5.63
CA TYR A 33 7.75 7.70 -5.62
C TYR A 33 6.82 6.49 -5.43
N ARG A 34 7.36 5.30 -5.12
CA ARG A 34 6.56 4.08 -4.91
C ARG A 34 5.42 4.22 -3.89
N ALA A 35 5.65 4.94 -2.79
CA ALA A 35 4.63 5.17 -1.79
C ALA A 35 3.45 5.98 -2.37
N LYS A 36 3.73 7.01 -3.18
CA LYS A 36 2.69 7.77 -3.89
C LYS A 36 1.91 6.88 -4.84
N ALA A 37 2.58 5.96 -5.52
CA ALA A 37 1.91 5.00 -6.40
C ALA A 37 0.97 4.05 -5.63
N VAL A 38 1.38 3.56 -4.45
CA VAL A 38 0.50 2.75 -3.57
C VAL A 38 -0.73 3.54 -3.13
N PHE A 39 -0.56 4.80 -2.71
CA PHE A 39 -1.69 5.64 -2.30
C PHE A 39 -2.63 5.98 -3.45
N GLU A 40 -2.10 6.22 -4.65
CA GLU A 40 -2.91 6.47 -5.84
C GLU A 40 -3.72 5.20 -6.23
N LEU A 41 -3.10 4.01 -6.19
CA LEU A 41 -3.81 2.75 -6.40
C LEU A 41 -4.91 2.54 -5.36
N ALA A 42 -4.64 2.85 -4.08
CA ALA A 42 -5.64 2.78 -3.01
C ALA A 42 -6.82 3.73 -3.24
N ALA A 43 -6.56 4.97 -3.67
CA ALA A 43 -7.61 5.94 -3.97
C ALA A 43 -8.52 5.48 -5.13
N ARG A 44 -7.99 4.69 -6.08
CA ARG A 44 -8.74 4.18 -7.24
C ARG A 44 -9.47 2.86 -6.97
N ALA A 45 -9.06 2.09 -5.96
CA ALA A 45 -9.54 0.74 -5.72
C ALA A 45 -11.07 0.64 -5.52
N ALA A 46 -11.73 1.72 -5.09
CA ALA A 46 -13.20 1.77 -4.96
C ALA A 46 -13.95 1.77 -6.31
N ALA A 47 -13.30 2.19 -7.40
CA ALA A 47 -13.93 2.35 -8.72
C ALA A 47 -13.20 1.60 -9.85
N ASP A 48 -12.04 0.98 -9.56
CA ASP A 48 -11.20 0.27 -10.52
C ASP A 48 -10.70 -1.04 -9.93
N ASP A 49 -11.31 -2.16 -10.35
CA ASP A 49 -10.90 -3.50 -9.95
C ASP A 49 -9.46 -3.83 -10.37
N GLY A 50 -8.96 -3.23 -11.46
CA GLY A 50 -7.57 -3.35 -11.88
C GLY A 50 -6.63 -2.74 -10.83
N ALA A 51 -6.99 -1.58 -10.27
CA ALA A 51 -6.25 -0.96 -9.18
C ALA A 51 -6.30 -1.82 -7.90
N ALA A 52 -7.48 -2.34 -7.54
CA ALA A 52 -7.63 -3.24 -6.39
C ALA A 52 -6.78 -4.52 -6.56
N ASN A 53 -6.82 -5.14 -7.74
CA ASN A 53 -6.02 -6.32 -8.06
C ASN A 53 -4.51 -6.05 -8.00
N ALA A 54 -4.05 -4.91 -8.53
CA ALA A 54 -2.65 -4.52 -8.46
C ALA A 54 -2.22 -4.30 -7.01
N LEU A 55 -3.04 -3.62 -6.22
CA LEU A 55 -2.77 -3.32 -4.81
C LEU A 55 -2.70 -4.62 -3.98
N ALA A 56 -3.59 -5.58 -4.23
CA ALA A 56 -3.59 -6.90 -3.60
C ALA A 56 -2.41 -7.79 -4.01
N ALA A 57 -1.92 -7.67 -5.24
CA ALA A 57 -0.71 -8.36 -5.67
C ALA A 57 0.53 -7.75 -5.00
N LEU A 58 0.60 -6.41 -4.95
CA LEU A 58 1.72 -5.68 -4.35
C LEU A 58 1.81 -5.89 -2.84
N SER A 59 0.69 -5.90 -2.11
CA SER A 59 0.66 -6.08 -0.65
C SER A 59 1.21 -7.42 -0.18
N ARG A 60 1.18 -8.44 -1.05
CA ARG A 60 1.74 -9.77 -0.80
C ARG A 60 3.20 -9.92 -1.24
N SER A 61 3.78 -8.89 -1.86
CA SER A 61 5.18 -8.94 -2.26
C SER A 61 6.10 -8.70 -1.05
N GLU A 62 7.20 -9.45 -0.98
CA GLU A 62 8.25 -9.22 0.03
C GLU A 62 8.80 -7.79 -0.02
N LEU A 63 8.75 -7.16 -1.21
CA LEU A 63 9.15 -5.77 -1.38
C LEU A 63 8.33 -4.87 -0.46
N LEU A 64 6.99 -4.91 -0.52
CA LEU A 64 6.13 -4.02 0.27
C LEU A 64 6.04 -4.42 1.73
N GLN A 65 6.11 -5.72 2.02
CA GLN A 65 6.09 -6.20 3.41
C GLN A 65 7.32 -5.70 4.19
N ASN A 66 8.48 -5.60 3.53
CA ASN A 66 9.72 -5.12 4.14
C ASN A 66 9.96 -3.60 3.99
N ASP A 67 9.16 -2.92 3.18
CA ASP A 67 9.29 -1.49 2.91
C ASP A 67 8.57 -0.66 3.97
N ARG A 68 9.25 -0.45 5.10
CA ARG A 68 8.70 0.25 6.27
C ARG A 68 8.90 1.75 6.18
N LEU A 69 7.79 2.49 6.12
CA LEU A 69 7.76 3.93 6.37
C LEU A 69 7.91 4.19 7.88
N HIS A 70 8.82 5.10 8.22
CA HIS A 70 9.13 5.49 9.60
C HIS A 70 9.50 4.32 10.54
N GLY A 71 9.94 3.19 10.00
CA GLY A 71 10.37 2.01 10.76
C GLY A 71 9.26 1.08 11.26
N TYR A 72 7.98 1.44 11.10
CA TYR A 72 6.88 0.69 11.72
C TYR A 72 5.82 0.24 10.71
N VAL A 73 5.35 1.13 9.84
CA VAL A 73 4.24 0.84 8.91
C VAL A 73 4.80 0.41 7.57
N SER A 74 4.58 -0.85 7.19
CA SER A 74 4.97 -1.32 5.86
C SER A 74 4.05 -0.75 4.78
N LEU A 75 4.56 -0.60 3.56
CA LEU A 75 3.70 -0.25 2.42
C LEU A 75 2.67 -1.35 2.14
N ALA A 76 2.91 -2.59 2.56
CA ALA A 76 1.90 -3.64 2.53
C ALA A 76 0.70 -3.30 3.42
N TRP A 77 0.92 -2.75 4.63
CA TRP A 77 -0.18 -2.30 5.49
C TRP A 77 -0.95 -1.14 4.88
N ALA A 78 -0.26 -0.19 4.26
CA ALA A 78 -0.91 0.91 3.55
C ALA A 78 -1.79 0.39 2.39
N ALA A 79 -1.30 -0.59 1.64
CA ALA A 79 -2.04 -1.25 0.57
C ALA A 79 -3.29 -2.00 1.10
N ILE A 80 -3.16 -2.78 2.17
CA ILE A 80 -4.29 -3.50 2.78
C ILE A 80 -5.31 -2.52 3.36
N THR A 81 -4.87 -1.45 4.02
CA THR A 81 -5.76 -0.38 4.51
C THR A 81 -6.51 0.27 3.36
N GLY A 82 -5.83 0.48 2.22
CA GLY A 82 -6.44 1.00 1.01
C GLY A 82 -7.55 0.12 0.45
N LEU A 83 -7.31 -1.19 0.40
CA LEU A 83 -8.32 -2.17 -0.01
C LEU A 83 -9.53 -2.21 0.93
N LEU A 84 -9.31 -2.14 2.25
CA LEU A 84 -10.40 -2.11 3.23
C LEU A 84 -11.25 -0.85 3.08
N ALA A 85 -10.62 0.30 2.84
CA ALA A 85 -11.31 1.58 2.68
C ALA A 85 -12.12 1.69 1.37
N ALA A 86 -11.84 0.84 0.38
CA ALA A 86 -12.58 0.82 -0.87
C ALA A 86 -14.03 0.32 -0.72
N GLU A 87 -14.32 -0.44 0.35
CA GLU A 87 -15.67 -0.91 0.72
C GLU A 87 -16.43 -1.68 -0.38
N THR A 88 -15.71 -2.22 -1.37
CA THR A 88 -16.27 -3.15 -2.35
C THR A 88 -16.05 -4.60 -1.91
N PRO A 89 -16.96 -5.54 -2.23
CA PRO A 89 -16.76 -6.96 -1.89
C PRO A 89 -15.44 -7.52 -2.39
N HIS A 90 -15.05 -7.18 -3.63
CA HIS A 90 -13.79 -7.63 -4.24
C HIS A 90 -12.55 -7.09 -3.50
N ALA A 91 -12.55 -5.80 -3.14
CA ALA A 91 -11.45 -5.21 -2.39
C ALA A 91 -11.37 -5.79 -0.97
N ARG A 92 -12.51 -6.10 -0.35
CA ARG A 92 -12.57 -6.76 0.97
C ARG A 92 -11.97 -8.17 0.92
N ASP A 93 -12.42 -9.00 -0.01
CA ASP A 93 -11.91 -10.38 -0.15
C ASP A 93 -10.40 -10.41 -0.39
N THR A 94 -9.92 -9.52 -1.25
CA THR A 94 -8.48 -9.41 -1.53
C THR A 94 -7.68 -8.81 -0.37
N ALA A 95 -8.25 -7.90 0.42
CA ALA A 95 -7.65 -7.41 1.66
C ALA A 95 -7.49 -8.54 2.69
N TYR A 96 -8.51 -9.38 2.87
CA TYR A 96 -8.47 -10.49 3.81
C TYR A 96 -7.42 -11.54 3.39
N ALA A 97 -7.34 -11.87 2.11
CA ALA A 97 -6.29 -12.74 1.59
C ALA A 97 -4.89 -12.16 1.84
N ALA A 98 -4.69 -10.87 1.54
CA ALA A 98 -3.40 -10.20 1.78
C ALA A 98 -3.04 -10.12 3.27
N PHE A 99 -4.03 -9.89 4.15
CA PHE A 99 -3.85 -9.91 5.60
C PHE A 99 -3.47 -11.31 6.10
N ALA A 100 -4.10 -12.37 5.59
CA ALA A 100 -3.79 -13.74 5.97
C ALA A 100 -2.35 -14.14 5.62
N ASP A 101 -1.81 -13.58 4.52
CA ASP A 101 -0.45 -13.82 4.04
C ASP A 101 0.63 -12.98 4.77
N LEU A 102 0.25 -12.05 5.65
CA LEU A 102 1.22 -11.31 6.46
C LEU A 102 1.92 -12.23 7.48
N PRO A 103 3.19 -11.95 7.81
CA PRO A 103 3.87 -12.63 8.92
C PRO A 103 3.04 -12.54 10.21
N PRO A 104 3.02 -13.57 11.08
CA PRO A 104 2.19 -13.59 12.28
C PRO A 104 2.32 -12.35 13.17
N GLY A 105 3.54 -11.89 13.43
CA GLY A 105 3.78 -10.69 14.23
C GLY A 105 3.32 -9.39 13.57
N ASP A 106 3.31 -9.33 12.23
CA ASP A 106 2.80 -8.18 11.50
C ASP A 106 1.26 -8.15 11.48
N ARG A 107 0.58 -9.30 11.51
CA ARG A 107 -0.89 -9.36 11.61
C ARG A 107 -1.40 -8.75 12.91
N GLU A 108 -0.81 -9.14 14.04
CA GLU A 108 -1.20 -8.62 15.36
C GLU A 108 -0.96 -7.11 15.47
N GLN A 109 0.20 -6.64 14.99
CA GLN A 109 0.50 -5.21 14.99
C GLN A 109 -0.39 -4.43 14.04
N PHE A 110 -0.77 -5.01 12.90
CA PHE A 110 -1.69 -4.37 11.96
C PHE A 110 -3.10 -4.22 12.54
N LEU A 111 -3.63 -5.25 13.20
CA LEU A 111 -4.91 -5.16 13.92
C LEU A 111 -4.86 -4.10 15.04
N THR A 112 -3.75 -4.06 15.79
CA THR A 112 -3.51 -3.04 16.82
C THR A 112 -3.47 -1.63 16.21
N TYR A 113 -2.81 -1.47 15.06
CA TYR A 113 -2.74 -0.21 14.32
C TYR A 113 -4.13 0.27 13.88
N LEU A 114 -4.97 -0.64 13.38
CA LEU A 114 -6.35 -0.37 12.98
C LEU A 114 -7.32 -0.23 14.16
N ARG A 115 -6.90 -0.62 15.37
CA ARG A 115 -7.70 -0.63 16.61
C ARG A 115 -8.94 -1.52 16.52
N VAL A 116 -8.77 -2.70 15.95
CA VAL A 116 -9.81 -3.73 15.81
C VAL A 116 -9.31 -5.09 16.31
N GLU A 117 -10.22 -5.96 16.70
CA GLU A 117 -9.90 -7.34 17.12
C GLU A 117 -9.89 -8.30 15.93
N ALA A 118 -10.73 -8.06 14.93
CA ALA A 118 -10.82 -8.83 13.69
C ALA A 118 -10.70 -7.91 12.47
N ILE A 119 -10.18 -8.44 11.36
CA ILE A 119 -9.96 -7.65 10.14
C ILE A 119 -11.29 -7.27 9.47
N GLU A 120 -12.33 -8.06 9.70
CA GLU A 120 -13.69 -7.86 9.25
C GLU A 120 -14.32 -6.58 9.83
N ASP A 121 -13.90 -6.18 11.04
CA ASP A 121 -14.39 -4.97 11.72
C ASP A 121 -13.68 -3.68 11.24
N ALA A 122 -12.65 -3.80 10.40
CA ALA A 122 -11.87 -2.65 9.96
C ALA A 122 -12.61 -1.84 8.88
N HIS A 123 -12.95 -0.59 9.16
CA HIS A 123 -13.55 0.36 8.20
C HIS A 123 -12.72 1.66 8.11
N PRO A 124 -11.46 1.60 7.66
CA PRO A 124 -10.61 2.78 7.56
C PRO A 124 -11.17 3.77 6.54
N ARG A 125 -10.89 5.06 6.75
CA ARG A 125 -11.20 6.14 5.81
C ARG A 125 -9.89 6.73 5.29
N LEU A 126 -9.76 6.83 3.97
CA LEU A 126 -8.62 7.47 3.29
C LEU A 126 -8.89 8.96 3.06
#